data_AF-A0A173SB48-F1
#
_entry.id   AF-A0A173SB48-F1
#
_cell.length_a   1.000
_cell.length_b   1.000
_cell.length_c   1.000
_cell.angle_alpha   90.00
_cell.angle_beta   90.00
_cell.angle_gamma   90.00
#
_symmetry.space_group_name_H-M   'P 1'
#
loop_
_entity.id
_entity.type
_entity.pdbx_description
1 polymer ?
#
loop_
_entity_poly.entity_id
_entity_poly.type
_entity_poly.pdbx_seq_one_letter_code
_entity_poly.pdbx_strand_id
1 'polypeptide(L)' 'MYIKAKYLKNDIPAGKAYTFETDVPVKIGDKISIGKAQAIVEVVNVQEDEVAGYKEKIKKVQKVEEE' A
#
# COMPACT_ATOMS: atom_id res chain seq x y z
N MET A 1 4.48 -2.39 -9.17
CA MET A 1 4.33 -3.57 -8.28
C MET A 1 3.07 -3.38 -7.44
N TYR A 2 2.33 -4.44 -7.11
CA TYR A 2 1.15 -4.32 -6.24
C TYR A 2 1.43 -4.82 -4.83
N ILE A 3 0.85 -4.11 -3.87
CA ILE A 3 1.01 -4.35 -2.44
C ILE A 3 -0.33 -4.20 -1.74
N LYS A 4 -0.58 -4.92 -0.65
CA LYS A 4 -1.71 -4.61 0.24
C LYS A 4 -1.18 -3.85 1.44
N ALA A 5 -1.78 -2.69 1.68
CA ALA A 5 -1.44 -1.86 2.83
C ALA A 5 -2.70 -1.45 3.58
N LYS A 6 -2.54 -1.25 4.88
CA LYS A 6 -3.63 -0.89 5.80
C LYS A 6 -3.42 0.54 6.29
N TYR A 7 -4.45 1.37 6.16
CA TYR A 7 -4.37 2.76 6.59
C TYR A 7 -4.05 2.85 8.09
N LEU A 8 -3.18 3.79 8.42
CA LEU A 8 -2.84 4.14 9.80
C LEU A 8 -3.82 5.21 10.26
N LYS A 9 -4.48 4.96 11.39
CA LYS A 9 -5.31 5.93 12.09
C LYS A 9 -4.73 6.13 13.48
N ASN A 10 -4.17 7.32 13.74
CA ASN A 10 -3.35 7.60 14.94
C ASN A 10 -2.15 6.66 15.07
N ASP A 11 -1.39 6.46 13.98
CA ASP A 11 -0.24 5.52 13.89
C ASP A 11 -0.58 4.03 14.13
N ILE A 12 -1.86 3.69 14.32
CA ILE A 12 -2.32 2.31 14.49
C ILE A 12 -2.96 1.81 13.18
N PRO A 13 -2.55 0.63 12.65
CA PRO A 13 -3.13 0.07 11.44
C PRO A 13 -4.58 -0.34 11.67
N ALA A 14 -5.50 0.41 11.07
CA ALA A 14 -6.94 0.30 11.30
C ALA A 14 -7.70 0.11 9.97
N GLY A 15 -8.76 -0.70 10.00
CA GLY A 15 -9.63 -0.92 8.85
C GLY A 15 -9.24 -2.13 8.01
N LYS A 16 -9.41 -2.04 6.68
CA LYS A 16 -9.10 -3.11 5.72
C LYS A 16 -7.78 -2.82 5.00
N ALA A 17 -7.06 -3.87 4.65
CA ALA A 17 -5.92 -3.76 3.74
C ALA A 17 -6.46 -3.58 2.32
N TYR A 18 -5.98 -2.54 1.64
CA TYR A 18 -6.33 -2.25 0.24
C TYR A 18 -5.12 -2.47 -0.64
N THR A 19 -5.36 -2.82 -1.90
CA THR A 19 -4.28 -2.98 -2.86
C THR A 19 -3.87 -1.63 -3.44
N PHE A 20 -2.57 -1.39 -3.48
CA PHE A 20 -1.94 -0.18 -3.97
C PHE A 20 -0.85 -0.51 -4.98
N GLU A 21 -0.65 0.40 -5.91
CA GLU A 21 0.47 0.34 -6.86
C GLU A 21 1.64 1.12 -6.30
N THR A 22 2.81 0.50 -6.26
CA THR A 22 4.06 1.16 -5.89
C THR A 22 5.09 1.03 -7.01
N ASP A 23 5.82 2.12 -7.24
CA ASP A 23 6.95 2.18 -8.18
C ASP A 23 8.25 1.65 -7.55
N VAL A 24 8.30 1.61 -6.22
CA VAL A 24 9.48 1.22 -5.46
C VAL A 24 9.25 -0.11 -4.72
N PRO A 25 10.29 -0.94 -4.56
CA PRO A 25 10.18 -2.15 -3.77
C PRO A 25 10.01 -1.80 -2.30
N VAL A 26 8.87 -2.21 -1.73
CA VAL A 26 8.58 -2.11 -0.30
C VAL A 26 8.59 -3.50 0.35
N LYS A 27 8.64 -3.54 1.68
CA LYS A 27 8.57 -4.77 2.48
C LYS A 27 7.36 -4.74 3.40
N ILE A 28 6.97 -5.89 3.93
CA ILE A 28 5.94 -5.97 4.97
C ILE A 28 6.43 -5.21 6.22
N GLY A 29 5.58 -4.37 6.80
CA GLY A 29 5.90 -3.48 7.91
C GLY A 29 6.39 -2.09 7.50
N ASP A 30 6.64 -1.86 6.21
CA ASP A 30 7.11 -0.58 5.70
C ASP A 30 5.97 0.45 5.66
N LYS A 31 6.26 1.73 5.95
CA LYS A 31 5.27 2.82 5.95
C LYS A 31 5.22 3.48 4.58
N ILE A 32 4.05 3.49 3.98
CA ILE A 32 3.78 4.15 2.70
C ILE A 32 2.87 5.36 2.90
N SER A 33 3.01 6.35 2.01
CA SER A 33 2.12 7.50 1.94
C SER A 33 1.18 7.38 0.75
N ILE A 34 -0.11 7.47 1.06
CA ILE A 34 -1.23 7.46 0.12
C ILE A 34 -1.77 8.89 0.06
N GLY A 35 -1.09 9.75 -0.70
CA GLY A 35 -1.40 11.18 -0.78
C GLY A 35 -1.14 11.91 0.54
N LYS A 36 -2.19 12.11 1.34
CA LYS A 36 -2.12 12.75 2.68
C LYS A 36 -2.26 11.76 3.84
N ALA A 37 -2.58 10.50 3.56
CA ALA A 37 -2.75 9.47 4.57
C ALA A 37 -1.52 8.55 4.60
N GLN A 38 -1.23 7.97 5.76
CA GLN A 38 -0.20 6.94 5.89
C GLN A 38 -0.84 5.56 5.97
N ALA A 39 -0.12 4.55 5.52
CA ALA A 39 -0.49 3.14 5.64
C ALA A 39 0.74 2.29 5.88
N ILE A 40 0.53 1.10 6.45
CA ILE A 40 1.58 0.10 6.61
C ILE A 40 1.35 -1.05 5.65
N VAL A 41 2.42 -1.51 5.02
CA VAL A 41 2.39 -2.63 4.09
C VAL A 41 2.19 -3.93 4.86
N GLU A 42 1.15 -4.67 4.51
CA GLU A 42 0.83 -5.97 5.12
C GLU A 42 1.19 -7.13 4.18
N VAL A 43 1.06 -6.91 2.86
CA VAL A 43 1.41 -7.89 1.83
C VAL A 43 2.17 -7.21 0.71
N VAL A 44 3.21 -7.86 0.22
CA VAL A 44 3.96 -7.44 -0.96
C VAL A 44 3.81 -8.46 -2.07
N ASN A 45 4.05 -8.03 -3.31
CA ASN A 45 4.07 -8.92 -4.47
C ASN A 45 2.71 -9.55 -4.80
N VAL A 46 1.65 -8.73 -4.75
CA VAL A 46 0.30 -9.14 -5.17
C VAL A 46 0.30 -9.35 -6.69
N GLN A 47 -0.28 -10.45 -7.14
CA GLN A 47 -0.35 -10.79 -8.57
C GLN A 47 -1.27 -9.83 -9.33
N GLU A 48 -0.87 -9.48 -10.56
CA GLU A 48 -1.67 -8.61 -11.43
C GLU A 48 -3.05 -9.21 -11.75
N ASP A 49 -3.16 -10.53 -11.81
CA ASP A 49 -4.39 -11.24 -12.13
C ASP A 49 -5.49 -10.98 -11.09
N GLU A 50 -5.13 -10.99 -9.80
CA GLU A 50 -6.08 -10.70 -8.71
C GLU A 50 -6.54 -9.24 -8.70
N VAL A 51 -5.70 -8.33 -9.18
CA VAL A 51 -6.02 -6.90 -9.24
C VAL A 51 -6.62 -6.48 -10.56
N ALA A 52 -6.56 -7.31 -11.61
CA ALA A 52 -6.98 -6.95 -12.96
C ALA A 52 -8.42 -6.39 -13.00
N GLY A 53 -9.33 -6.98 -12.22
CA GLY A 53 -10.72 -6.54 -12.13
C GLY A 53 -10.95 -5.17 -11.46
N TYR A 54 -9.95 -4.61 -10.77
CA TYR A 54 -10.03 -3.30 -10.13
C TYR A 54 -8.75 -2.47 -10.28
N LYS A 55 -7.87 -2.83 -11.21
CA LYS A 55 -6.57 -2.19 -11.46
C LYS A 55 -6.74 -0.71 -11.75
N GLU A 56 -7.78 -0.34 -12.50
CA GLU A 56 -8.12 1.06 -12.78
C GLU A 56 -8.51 1.88 -11.54
N LYS A 57 -8.93 1.23 -10.45
CA LYS A 57 -9.27 1.86 -9.17
C LYS A 57 -8.11 1.87 -8.19
N ILE A 58 -7.02 1.16 -8.50
CA ILE A 58 -5.85 1.09 -7.62
C ILE A 58 -5.17 2.45 -7.60
N LYS A 59 -4.91 2.94 -6.39
CA LYS A 59 -4.16 4.18 -6.20
C LYS A 59 -2.67 3.89 -6.16
N LYS A 60 -1.90 4.82 -6.73
CA LYS A 60 -0.46 4.83 -6.66
C LYS A 60 0.01 5.42 -5.33
N VAL A 61 1.05 4.82 -4.74
CA VAL A 61 1.57 5.18 -3.42
C VAL A 61 3.07 5.38 -3.46
N GLN A 62 3.56 6.22 -2.56
CA GLN A 62 4.98 6.52 -2.42
C GLN A 62 5.48 5.93 -1.12
N LYS A 63 6.69 5.36 -1.14
CA LYS A 63 7.37 4.93 0.10
C LYS A 63 7.77 6.18 0.87
N VAL A 64 7.55 6.18 2.17
CA VAL A 64 8.08 7.23 3.04
C VAL A 64 9.45 6.74 3.50
N GLU A 65 10.51 7.31 2.96
CA GLU A 65 11.83 7.11 3.55
C GLU A 65 11.88 7.97 4.82
N GLU A 66 11.94 7.32 5.99
CA GLU A 66 12.43 7.99 7.20
C GLU A 66 13.92 8.27 6.96
N GLU A 67 14.25 9.53 6.69
CA GLU A 67 15.62 10.06 6.59
C GLU A 67 16.34 10.03 7.95
#